data_AF-A0A2I0T238-F1
#
_entry.id   AF-A0A2I0T238-F1
#
_cell.length_a   1.000
_cell.length_b   1.000
_cell.length_c   1.000
_cell.angle_alpha   90.00
_cell.angle_beta   90.00
_cell.angle_gamma   90.00
#
_symmetry.space_group_name_H-M   'P 1'
#
loop_
_entity.id
_entity.type
_entity.pdbx_description
1 polymer ?
#
loop_
_entity_poly.entity_id
_entity_poly.type
_entity_poly.pdbx_seq_one_letter_code
_entity_poly.pdbx_strand_id
1 'polypeptide(L)'
;MIQPQNCPEDVQQFCQLLRLDPDRRFVLKPTEPGTSLPAFLPQPCTIRYLVTHYLDISCVPRRSFFELLSYFSTNELEREKLQEFSSAQGQEELYSYCNRPRRTTLEALWDFPHTTCAVPPDYLLDLIPRIRPRAFSIASSLLSIPEELDAWLTLSGV
;
A
#
# COMPACT_ATOMS: atom_id res chain seq x y z
N MET A 1 -16.08 -12.67 -1.86
CA MET A 1 -14.70 -12.28 -1.51
C MET A 1 -14.72 -10.80 -1.16
N ILE A 2 -14.19 -10.40 0.00
CA ILE A 2 -14.04 -8.99 0.35
C ILE A 2 -12.71 -8.52 -0.24
N GLN A 3 -12.73 -7.54 -1.15
CA GLN A 3 -11.52 -6.92 -1.66
C GLN A 3 -11.07 -5.85 -0.67
N PRO A 4 -9.86 -5.94 -0.09
CA PRO A 4 -9.34 -4.86 0.76
C PRO A 4 -9.17 -3.60 -0.06
N GLN A 5 -9.43 -2.45 0.54
CA GLN A 5 -9.18 -1.13 -0.03
C GLN A 5 -8.44 -0.29 1.01
N ASN A 6 -7.52 0.56 0.56
CA ASN A 6 -6.89 1.52 1.46
C ASN A 6 -7.90 2.60 1.86
N CYS A 7 -7.79 3.13 3.08
CA CYS A 7 -8.67 4.21 3.50
C CYS A 7 -8.39 5.51 2.70
N PRO A 8 -9.39 6.38 2.52
CA PRO A 8 -9.23 7.61 1.76
C PRO A 8 -8.12 8.53 2.29
N GLU A 9 -7.93 8.56 3.61
CA GLU A 9 -6.93 9.39 4.29
C GLU A 9 -5.51 8.95 3.92
N ASP A 10 -5.23 7.64 3.98
CA ASP A 10 -3.93 7.06 3.60
C ASP A 10 -3.64 7.28 2.11
N VAL A 11 -4.66 7.13 1.26
CA VAL A 11 -4.56 7.38 -0.19
C VAL A 11 -4.20 8.84 -0.46
N GLN A 12 -4.83 9.77 0.25
CA GLN A 12 -4.54 11.20 0.13
C GLN A 12 -3.12 11.51 0.62
N GLN A 13 -2.71 10.99 1.78
CA GLN A 13 -1.37 11.17 2.32
C GLN A 13 -0.31 10.62 1.36
N PHE A 14 -0.54 9.44 0.80
CA PHE A 14 0.33 8.84 -0.21
C PHE A 14 0.52 9.75 -1.41
N CYS A 15 -0.58 10.27 -1.98
CA CYS A 15 -0.51 11.18 -3.12
C CYS A 15 0.24 12.47 -2.78
N GLN A 16 0.05 13.02 -1.58
CA GLN A 16 0.75 14.22 -1.11
C GLN A 16 2.26 13.99 -0.98
N LEU A 17 2.68 12.89 -0.37
CA LEU A 17 4.09 12.55 -0.18
C LEU A 17 4.84 12.43 -1.51
N LEU A 18 4.23 11.76 -2.50
CA LEU A 18 4.83 11.56 -3.82
C LEU A 18 4.52 12.70 -4.81
N ARG A 19 3.84 13.77 -4.35
CA ARG A 19 3.41 14.91 -5.19
C ARG A 19 2.61 14.50 -6.43
N LEU A 20 1.77 13.49 -6.28
CA LEU A 20 0.91 12.96 -7.32
C LEU A 20 -0.44 13.67 -7.31
N ASP A 21 -0.96 13.96 -8.49
CA ASP A 21 -2.36 14.36 -8.65
C ASP A 21 -3.25 13.11 -8.61
N PRO A 22 -4.13 12.96 -7.59
CA PRO A 22 -4.98 11.78 -7.44
C PRO A 22 -5.98 11.60 -8.60
N ASP A 23 -6.38 12.68 -9.27
CA ASP A 23 -7.37 12.68 -10.35
C ASP A 23 -6.71 12.56 -11.74
N ARG A 24 -5.38 12.60 -11.81
CA ARG A 24 -4.62 12.38 -13.04
C ARG A 24 -4.94 11.00 -13.61
N ARG A 25 -5.35 10.99 -14.88
CA ARG A 25 -5.60 9.78 -15.64
C ARG A 25 -4.33 9.30 -16.32
N PHE A 26 -4.13 7.99 -16.34
CA PHE A 26 -3.02 7.34 -17.03
C PHE A 26 -3.50 6.06 -17.72
N VAL A 27 -2.68 5.57 -18.65
CA VAL A 27 -2.87 4.29 -19.33
C VAL A 27 -1.64 3.44 -19.10
N LEU A 28 -1.82 2.23 -18.59
CA LEU A 28 -0.70 1.30 -18.43
C LEU A 28 -0.29 0.76 -19.79
N LYS A 29 1.01 0.85 -20.06
CA LYS A 29 1.64 0.21 -21.23
C LYS A 29 2.67 -0.78 -20.71
N PRO A 30 2.65 -2.03 -21.19
CA PRO A 30 3.69 -2.99 -20.84
C PRO A 30 5.02 -2.49 -21.41
N THR A 31 6.06 -2.48 -20.57
CA THR A 31 7.43 -2.10 -20.97
C THR A 31 8.03 -3.13 -21.91
N GLU A 32 7.66 -4.41 -21.77
CA GLU A 32 8.15 -5.52 -22.58
C GLU A 32 7.03 -6.18 -23.39
N PRO A 33 7.28 -6.57 -24.65
CA PRO A 33 6.33 -7.30 -25.46
C PRO A 33 6.07 -8.70 -24.86
N GLY A 34 4.81 -9.01 -24.55
CA GLY A 34 4.38 -10.28 -23.96
C GLY A 34 3.96 -10.19 -22.49
N THR A 35 4.22 -9.07 -21.82
CA THR A 35 3.75 -8.85 -20.45
C THR A 35 2.26 -8.50 -20.45
N SER A 36 1.46 -9.35 -19.78
CA SER A 36 0.03 -9.11 -19.63
C SER A 36 -0.21 -7.97 -18.62
N LEU A 37 -0.99 -6.98 -19.03
CA LEU A 37 -1.43 -5.92 -18.11
C LEU A 37 -2.35 -6.51 -17.02
N PRO A 38 -2.41 -5.88 -15.83
CA PRO A 38 -3.36 -6.29 -14.81
C PRO A 38 -4.79 -6.17 -15.33
N ALA A 39 -5.45 -7.31 -15.54
CA ALA A 39 -6.79 -7.38 -16.17
C ALA A 39 -7.88 -6.59 -15.44
N PHE A 40 -7.66 -6.25 -14.17
CA PHE A 40 -8.63 -5.60 -13.29
C PHE A 40 -8.46 -4.08 -13.16
N LEU A 41 -7.44 -3.49 -13.80
CA LEU A 41 -7.28 -2.04 -13.77
C LEU A 41 -8.05 -1.40 -14.93
N PRO A 42 -9.03 -0.50 -14.66
CA PRO A 42 -9.75 0.21 -15.71
C PRO A 42 -8.76 1.06 -16.51
N GLN A 43 -8.94 1.13 -17.83
CA GLN A 43 -8.10 1.95 -18.71
C GLN A 43 -9.01 2.95 -19.45
N PRO A 44 -8.85 4.27 -19.24
CA PRO A 44 -7.87 4.95 -18.39
C PRO A 44 -8.15 4.80 -16.88
N CYS A 45 -7.09 4.71 -16.08
CA CYS A 45 -7.13 4.63 -14.61
C CYS A 45 -6.76 5.98 -13.99
N THR A 46 -7.26 6.30 -12.80
CA THR A 46 -6.76 7.43 -11.99
C THR A 46 -5.75 6.96 -10.96
N ILE A 47 -4.83 7.84 -10.54
CA ILE A 47 -3.89 7.54 -9.45
C ILE A 47 -4.64 7.15 -8.18
N ARG A 48 -5.73 7.86 -7.84
CA ARG A 48 -6.58 7.51 -6.71
C ARG A 48 -7.08 6.07 -6.81
N TYR A 49 -7.65 5.66 -7.94
CA TYR A 49 -8.16 4.30 -8.11
C TYR A 49 -7.05 3.25 -7.97
N LEU A 50 -5.88 3.50 -8.58
CA LEU A 50 -4.72 2.63 -8.48
C LEU A 50 -4.31 2.42 -7.01
N VAL A 51 -4.13 3.51 -6.27
CA VAL A 51 -3.70 3.44 -4.87
C VAL A 51 -4.78 2.83 -3.99
N THR A 52 -6.06 3.17 -4.18
CA THR A 52 -7.16 2.64 -3.36
C THR A 52 -7.37 1.13 -3.52
N HIS A 53 -7.29 0.62 -4.75
CA HIS A 53 -7.75 -0.74 -5.07
C HIS A 53 -6.64 -1.73 -5.44
N TYR A 54 -5.44 -1.24 -5.77
CA TYR A 54 -4.39 -2.07 -6.34
C TYR A 54 -3.10 -2.09 -5.53
N LEU A 55 -2.62 -0.97 -5.00
CA LEU A 55 -1.33 -0.90 -4.29
C LEU A 55 -1.48 -1.16 -2.78
N ASP A 56 -0.70 -2.07 -2.21
CA ASP A 56 -0.75 -2.36 -0.78
C ASP A 56 0.18 -1.43 0.02
N ILE A 57 -0.26 -0.18 0.24
CA ILE A 57 0.50 0.82 1.00
C ILE A 57 0.55 0.51 2.52
N SER A 58 -0.29 -0.41 2.98
CA SER A 58 -0.34 -0.89 4.37
C SER A 58 0.63 -2.03 4.66
N CYS A 59 1.27 -2.61 3.62
CA CYS A 59 2.16 -3.74 3.82
C CYS A 59 3.52 -3.32 4.40
N VAL A 60 4.19 -4.26 5.05
CA VAL A 60 5.57 -4.09 5.49
C VAL A 60 6.48 -4.07 4.25
N PRO A 61 7.25 -2.99 4.01
CA PRO A 61 8.07 -2.86 2.81
C PRO A 61 9.21 -3.89 2.81
N ARG A 62 9.49 -4.44 1.63
CA ARG A 62 10.54 -5.46 1.42
C ARG A 62 11.91 -4.82 1.25
N ARG A 63 12.98 -5.60 1.36
CA ARG A 63 14.34 -5.15 1.06
C ARG A 63 14.45 -4.45 -0.31
N SER A 64 13.82 -5.01 -1.35
CA SER A 64 13.84 -4.46 -2.71
C SER A 64 13.20 -3.06 -2.82
N PHE A 65 12.27 -2.72 -1.93
CA PHE A 65 11.67 -1.39 -1.87
C PHE A 65 12.73 -0.35 -1.48
N PHE A 66 13.53 -0.63 -0.45
CA PHE A 66 14.60 0.27 0.00
C PHE A 66 15.73 0.38 -1.02
N GLU A 67 16.08 -0.75 -1.66
CA GLU A 67 17.03 -0.76 -2.77
C GLU A 67 16.57 0.16 -3.91
N LEU A 68 15.31 0.02 -4.34
CA LEU A 68 14.76 0.83 -5.42
C LEU A 68 14.69 2.32 -5.05
N LEU A 69 14.25 2.65 -3.83
CA LEU A 69 14.25 4.04 -3.33
C LEU A 69 15.65 4.66 -3.34
N SER A 70 16.69 3.89 -3.02
CA SER A 70 18.06 4.41 -2.96
C SER A 70 18.54 5.00 -4.30
N TYR A 71 18.04 4.49 -5.43
CA TYR A 71 18.37 5.00 -6.77
C TYR A 71 17.71 6.36 -7.08
N PHE A 72 16.57 6.66 -6.45
CA PHE A 72 15.86 7.94 -6.60
C PHE A 72 16.25 8.98 -5.55
N SER A 73 17.04 8.57 -4.55
CA SER A 73 17.39 9.44 -3.44
C SER A 73 18.29 10.59 -3.88
N THR A 74 17.83 11.81 -3.62
CA THR A 74 18.56 13.06 -3.89
C THR A 74 19.35 13.56 -2.68
N ASN A 75 19.10 12.99 -1.50
CA ASN A 75 19.75 13.33 -0.24
C ASN A 75 20.75 12.23 0.13
N GLU A 76 21.99 12.60 0.42
CA GLU A 76 23.05 11.62 0.69
C GLU A 76 22.78 10.78 1.95
N LEU A 77 22.27 11.39 3.02
CA LEU A 77 21.97 10.70 4.28
C LEU A 77 20.83 9.68 4.12
N GLU A 78 19.75 10.09 3.43
CA GLU A 78 18.65 9.16 3.13
C GLU A 78 19.15 8.02 2.23
N ARG A 79 19.95 8.33 1.20
CA ARG A 79 20.51 7.31 0.30
C ARG A 79 21.37 6.29 1.04
N GLU A 80 22.28 6.74 1.89
CA GLU A 80 23.13 5.85 2.70
C GLU A 80 22.29 4.94 3.59
N LYS A 81 21.26 5.48 4.26
CA LYS A 81 20.38 4.68 5.10
C LYS A 81 19.55 3.66 4.30
N LEU A 82 19.04 4.06 3.14
CA LEU A 82 18.32 3.17 2.23
C LEU A 82 19.23 2.04 1.70
N GLN A 83 20.49 2.37 1.36
CA GLN A 83 21.49 1.41 0.93
C GLN A 83 21.84 0.42 2.05
N GLU A 84 22.00 0.91 3.27
CA GLU A 84 22.22 0.07 4.46
C GLU A 84 21.08 -0.93 4.65
N PHE A 85 19.82 -0.48 4.63
CA PHE A 85 18.64 -1.35 4.69
C PHE A 85 18.56 -2.34 3.52
N SER A 86 19.07 -1.97 2.35
CA SER A 86 19.15 -2.84 1.18
C SER A 86 20.35 -3.79 1.19
N SER A 87 21.27 -3.70 2.16
CA SER A 87 22.48 -4.51 2.23
C SER A 87 22.25 -5.88 2.90
N ALA A 88 23.24 -6.77 2.80
CA ALA A 88 23.22 -8.04 3.52
C ALA A 88 23.52 -7.84 5.02
N GLN A 89 24.35 -6.85 5.36
CA GLN A 89 24.74 -6.53 6.72
C GLN A 89 23.62 -5.82 7.49
N GLY A 90 22.83 -4.96 6.82
CA GLY A 90 21.73 -4.20 7.40
C GLY A 90 20.41 -4.97 7.57
N GLN A 91 20.41 -6.30 7.43
CA GLN A 91 19.20 -7.13 7.61
C GLN A 91 18.59 -6.98 9.01
N GLU A 92 19.44 -6.92 10.04
CA GLU A 92 19.00 -6.79 11.43
C GLU A 92 18.42 -5.39 11.71
N GLU A 93 19.01 -4.36 11.11
CA GLU A 93 18.48 -3.00 11.21
C GLU A 93 17.15 -2.86 10.47
N LEU A 94 17.06 -3.39 9.25
CA LEU A 94 15.81 -3.44 8.50
C LEU A 94 14.74 -4.22 9.27
N TYR A 95 15.10 -5.32 9.94
CA TYR A 95 14.18 -6.06 10.79
C TYR A 95 13.70 -5.21 11.98
N SER A 96 14.61 -4.50 12.64
CA SER A 96 14.31 -3.61 13.76
C SER A 96 13.46 -2.40 13.35
N TYR A 97 13.67 -1.88 12.14
CA TYR A 97 12.95 -0.74 11.58
C TYR A 97 11.57 -1.12 11.01
N CYS A 98 11.45 -2.23 10.29
CA CYS A 98 10.21 -2.63 9.63
C CYS A 98 9.42 -3.67 10.43
N ASN A 99 10.04 -4.81 10.72
CA ASN A 99 9.32 -6.01 11.15
C ASN A 99 8.91 -5.95 12.62
N ARG A 100 9.77 -5.39 13.49
CA ARG A 100 9.49 -5.26 14.91
C ARG A 100 8.32 -4.29 15.21
N PRO A 101 8.30 -3.06 14.67
CA PRO A 101 7.16 -2.15 14.85
C PRO A 101 6.01 -2.42 13.87
N ARG A 102 6.19 -3.31 12.88
CA ARG A 102 5.27 -3.49 11.73
C ARG A 102 5.04 -2.21 10.93
N ARG A 103 6.12 -1.46 10.69
CA ARG A 103 6.08 -0.22 9.91
C ARG A 103 5.56 -0.50 8.50
N THR A 104 4.57 0.29 8.10
CA THR A 104 3.90 0.19 6.79
C THR A 104 4.72 0.88 5.70
N THR A 105 4.39 0.59 4.45
CA THR A 105 5.03 1.23 3.29
C THR A 105 4.76 2.73 3.28
N LEU A 106 3.54 3.16 3.65
CA LEU A 106 3.20 4.57 3.76
C LEU A 106 4.04 5.30 4.82
N GLU A 107 4.24 4.70 6.00
CA GLU A 107 5.09 5.26 7.05
C GLU A 107 6.55 5.31 6.62
N ALA A 108 7.06 4.27 5.95
CA ALA A 108 8.41 4.28 5.42
C ALA A 108 8.61 5.41 4.39
N LEU A 109 7.63 5.65 3.52
CA LEU A 109 7.67 6.77 2.57
C LEU A 109 7.67 8.13 3.28
N TRP A 110 6.98 8.24 4.43
CA TRP A 110 6.98 9.44 5.26
C TRP A 110 8.35 9.69 5.92
N ASP A 111 9.03 8.63 6.35
CA ASP A 111 10.35 8.72 7.02
C ASP A 111 11.49 9.14 6.05
N PHE A 112 11.30 9.01 4.73
CA PHE A 112 12.26 9.42 3.67
C PHE A 112 11.67 10.49 2.73
N PRO A 113 11.33 11.70 3.22
CA PRO A 113 10.58 12.67 2.45
C PRO A 113 11.33 13.20 1.21
N HIS A 114 12.66 13.34 1.25
CA HIS A 114 13.43 13.84 0.10
C HIS A 114 13.46 12.82 -1.03
N THR A 115 13.61 11.54 -0.70
CA THR A 115 13.60 10.45 -1.66
C THR A 115 12.19 10.21 -2.21
N THR A 116 11.19 10.15 -1.33
CA THR A 116 9.80 9.88 -1.71
C THR A 116 9.25 10.89 -2.70
N CYS A 117 9.56 12.19 -2.54
CA CYS A 117 9.08 13.21 -3.46
C CYS A 117 9.78 13.19 -4.84
N ALA A 118 10.89 12.46 -4.97
CA ALA A 118 11.65 12.30 -6.21
C ALA A 118 11.30 11.01 -6.97
N VAL A 119 10.49 10.12 -6.39
CA VAL A 119 10.10 8.85 -7.03
C VAL A 119 9.22 9.11 -8.26
N PRO A 120 9.60 8.64 -9.46
CA PRO A 120 8.76 8.78 -10.63
C PRO A 120 7.51 7.89 -10.55
N PRO A 121 6.34 8.36 -11.01
CA PRO A 121 5.08 7.61 -10.93
C PRO A 121 5.10 6.29 -11.72
N ASP A 122 5.95 6.16 -12.73
CA ASP A 122 6.07 4.96 -13.54
C ASP A 122 6.60 3.75 -12.75
N TYR A 123 7.35 3.99 -11.66
CA TYR A 123 7.93 2.94 -10.81
C TYR A 123 7.01 2.51 -9.65
N LEU A 124 5.82 3.09 -9.50
CA LEU A 124 4.92 2.78 -8.37
C LEU A 124 4.53 1.30 -8.33
N LEU A 125 4.33 0.69 -9.51
CA LEU A 125 3.97 -0.72 -9.64
C LEU A 125 5.13 -1.67 -9.29
N ASP A 126 6.38 -1.23 -9.48
CA ASP A 126 7.58 -1.99 -9.12
C ASP A 126 7.91 -1.81 -7.63
N LEU A 127 7.65 -0.60 -7.11
CA LEU A 127 7.94 -0.22 -5.73
C LEU A 127 6.98 -0.88 -4.75
N ILE A 128 5.68 -0.88 -5.04
CA ILE A 128 4.63 -1.27 -4.08
C ILE A 128 3.92 -2.51 -4.59
N PRO A 129 3.86 -3.61 -3.81
CA PRO A 129 3.20 -4.81 -4.23
C PRO A 129 1.69 -4.62 -4.35
N ARG A 130 1.05 -5.50 -5.13
CA ARG A 130 -0.41 -5.50 -5.24
C ARG A 130 -1.10 -5.93 -3.94
N ILE A 131 -2.27 -5.36 -3.66
CA ILE A 131 -3.19 -5.81 -2.61
C ILE A 131 -3.56 -7.26 -2.88
N ARG A 132 -3.30 -8.14 -1.90
CA ARG A 132 -3.69 -9.55 -1.97
C ARG A 132 -5.09 -9.74 -1.37
N PRO A 133 -6.00 -10.46 -2.04
CA PRO A 133 -7.25 -10.89 -1.42
C PRO A 133 -6.94 -11.70 -0.17
N ARG A 134 -7.46 -11.28 0.98
CA ARG A 134 -7.37 -12.09 2.21
C ARG A 134 -8.55 -13.05 2.22
N ALA A 135 -8.27 -14.35 2.21
CA ALA A 135 -9.28 -15.36 2.45
C ALA A 135 -9.65 -15.30 3.95
N PHE A 136 -10.87 -14.89 4.26
CA PHE A 136 -11.44 -15.05 5.59
C PHE A 136 -12.22 -16.37 5.59
N SER A 137 -11.90 -17.26 6.53
CA SER A 137 -12.80 -18.37 6.83
C SER A 137 -14.01 -17.80 7.56
N ILE A 138 -15.21 -17.97 7.00
CA ILE A 138 -16.45 -17.65 7.70
C ILE A 138 -16.59 -18.69 8.82
N ALA A 139 -16.20 -18.34 10.04
CA ALA A 139 -16.48 -19.12 11.23
C ALA A 139 -17.90 -18.82 11.74
N SER A 140 -18.90 -18.88 10.85
CA SER A 140 -20.29 -18.88 11.24
C SER A 140 -20.71 -20.33 11.41
N SER A 141 -20.97 -20.73 12.65
CA SER A 141 -21.69 -21.97 12.92
C SER A 141 -23.10 -21.79 12.37
N LEU A 142 -23.43 -22.48 11.27
CA LEU A 142 -24.74 -22.45 10.61
C LEU A 142 -25.86 -23.15 11.42
N LEU A 143 -25.75 -23.21 12.76
CA LEU A 143 -26.68 -23.93 13.64
C LEU A 143 -27.26 -23.06 14.77
N SER A 144 -27.25 -21.74 14.63
CA SER A 144 -27.89 -20.85 15.62
C SER A 144 -28.43 -19.58 14.99
N ILE A 145 -29.28 -19.73 13.97
CA ILE A 145 -30.21 -18.69 13.57
C ILE A 145 -31.61 -19.29 13.70
N PRO A 146 -32.31 -19.16 14.85
CA PRO A 146 -33.75 -19.03 14.81
C PRO A 146 -34.05 -17.64 14.26
N GLU A 147 -34.86 -17.58 13.21
CA GLU A 147 -35.58 -16.37 12.81
C GLU A 147 -36.22 -15.74 14.04
N GLU A 148 -35.80 -14.54 14.43
CA GLU A 148 -36.76 -13.46 14.72
C GLU A 148 -36.04 -12.11 14.76
N LEU A 149 -36.41 -11.27 13.81
CA LEU A 149 -36.33 -9.82 13.94
C LEU A 149 -37.16 -9.42 15.17
N ASP A 150 -36.53 -8.88 16.20
CA ASP A 150 -37.23 -7.93 17.05
C ASP A 150 -36.26 -6.91 17.64
N ALA A 151 -36.20 -5.77 16.94
CA ALA A 151 -35.60 -4.56 17.46
C ALA A 151 -36.66 -3.83 18.29
N TRP A 152 -36.54 -3.90 19.63
CA TRP A 152 -37.20 -2.95 20.53
C TRP A 152 -36.19 -2.39 21.52
N LEU A 153 -35.64 -1.23 21.18
CA LEU A 153 -35.01 -0.32 22.13
C LEU A 153 -36.11 0.25 23.03
N THR A 154 -36.15 -0.17 24.30
CA THR A 154 -36.97 0.49 25.31
C THR A 154 -36.19 1.65 25.93
N LEU A 155 -36.70 2.87 25.75
CA LEU A 155 -36.26 4.07 26.45
C LEU A 155 -37.18 4.35 27.65
N SER A 156 -36.54 4.67 28.76
CA SER A 156 -36.99 5.48 29.90
C SER A 156 -38.07 4.95 30.85
N GLY A 157 -37.70 4.95 32.14
CA GLY A 157 -38.31 5.94 33.04
C GLY A 157 -38.97 5.40 34.31
N VAL A 158 -38.31 5.75 35.44
CA VAL A 158 -38.73 5.69 36.86
C VAL A 158 -38.60 4.35 37.56
#